data_AF-A0A8H6WBY1-F1
#
_entry.id   AF-A0A8H6WBY1-F1
#
_cell.length_a   1.000
_cell.length_b   1.000
_cell.length_c   1.000
_cell.angle_alpha   90.00
_cell.angle_beta   90.00
_cell.angle_gamma   90.00
#
_symmetry.space_group_name_H-M   'P 1'
#
loop_
_entity.id
_entity.type
_entity.pdbx_description
1 polymer ?
#
loop_
_entity_poly.entity_id
_entity_poly.type
_entity_poly.pdbx_seq_one_letter_code
_entity_poly.pdbx_strand_id
1 'polypeptide(L)'
;MFTLNKFLVGAVFAVVTGRVVAQELLDCGSSQYYASEYTCFNDTFLCPVQSGIRYLRCGDACYSPNQYTCENDALELYNPTNPDQLFDCGTAQYDPSDYVCYDGDFLCPKSDTVPTLRCGDACYSPSLYTCSAGHLAPNPGSPDCIPNYGTNEVCNDKGCVLLPCCPGLLSIASKCRDPCELSPSSCSP
;
A
#
# COMPACT_ATOMS: atom_id res chain seq x y z
N MET A 1 -69.26 18.57 -1.21
CA MET A 1 -68.82 17.18 -1.17
C MET A 1 -67.43 17.13 -1.80
N PHE A 2 -66.37 17.26 -0.98
CA PHE A 2 -64.98 17.14 -1.43
C PHE A 2 -64.26 16.27 -0.40
N THR A 3 -63.79 15.12 -0.86
CA THR A 3 -63.21 14.07 -0.02
C THR A 3 -61.72 14.37 0.19
N LEU A 4 -61.32 14.45 1.46
CA LEU A 4 -59.93 14.56 1.92
C LEU A 4 -59.16 13.29 1.53
N ASN A 5 -58.08 13.40 0.76
CA ASN A 5 -57.20 12.27 0.47
C ASN A 5 -55.96 12.29 1.38
N LYS A 6 -55.75 11.17 2.04
CA LYS A 6 -54.82 10.92 3.15
C LYS A 6 -53.35 11.01 2.73
N PHE A 7 -52.58 11.62 3.63
CA PHE A 7 -51.13 11.48 3.79
C PHE A 7 -50.69 10.01 3.79
N LEU A 8 -49.60 9.72 3.08
CA LEU A 8 -48.60 8.71 3.45
C LEU A 8 -47.36 8.92 2.56
N VAL A 9 -46.50 9.86 2.94
CA VAL A 9 -45.13 9.96 2.41
C VAL A 9 -44.27 9.07 3.30
N GLY A 10 -44.05 7.83 2.87
CA GLY A 10 -43.11 6.92 3.52
C GLY A 10 -41.67 7.35 3.19
N ALA A 11 -40.95 7.88 4.16
CA ALA A 11 -39.51 8.11 4.05
C ALA A 11 -38.77 6.77 4.20
N VAL A 12 -38.27 6.24 3.08
CA VAL A 12 -37.38 5.08 3.07
C VAL A 12 -35.98 5.58 3.40
N PHE A 13 -35.51 5.37 4.62
CA PHE A 13 -34.11 5.58 5.00
C PHE A 13 -33.27 4.45 4.41
N ALA A 14 -32.55 4.74 3.32
CA ALA A 14 -31.52 3.85 2.80
C ALA A 14 -30.32 3.87 3.76
N VAL A 15 -30.18 2.80 4.55
CA VAL A 15 -28.99 2.58 5.39
C VAL A 15 -27.86 2.14 4.46
N VAL A 16 -26.99 3.08 4.10
CA VAL A 16 -25.74 2.78 3.38
C VAL A 16 -24.78 2.12 4.38
N THR A 17 -24.79 0.80 4.45
CA THR A 17 -23.77 0.04 5.17
C THR A 17 -22.52 -0.02 4.31
N GLY A 18 -21.67 1.00 4.40
CA GLY A 18 -20.32 0.96 3.84
C GLY A 18 -19.51 -0.12 4.55
N ARG A 19 -18.99 -1.10 3.80
CA ARG A 19 -18.06 -2.10 4.36
C ARG A 19 -16.65 -1.55 4.27
N VAL A 20 -16.04 -1.41 5.45
CA VAL A 20 -14.63 -1.07 5.63
C VAL A 20 -13.80 -2.24 5.10
N VAL A 21 -13.02 -2.03 4.05
CA VAL A 21 -11.94 -2.98 3.71
C VAL A 21 -10.87 -2.74 4.76
N ALA A 22 -10.79 -3.65 5.74
CA ALA A 22 -9.71 -3.61 6.71
C ALA A 22 -8.42 -3.93 5.94
N GLN A 23 -7.61 -2.90 5.71
CA GLN A 23 -6.23 -3.10 5.29
C GLN A 23 -5.53 -3.95 6.36
N GLU A 24 -4.60 -4.80 5.94
CA GLU A 24 -3.82 -5.58 6.90
C GLU A 24 -3.08 -4.62 7.83
N LEU A 25 -3.36 -4.77 9.12
CA LEU A 25 -2.77 -3.97 10.16
C LEU A 25 -1.43 -4.63 10.51
N LEU A 26 -0.34 -3.90 10.27
CA LEU A 26 1.01 -4.37 10.52
C LEU A 26 1.52 -3.83 11.85
N ASP A 27 2.44 -4.57 12.47
CA ASP A 27 3.08 -4.14 13.71
C ASP A 27 4.40 -3.40 13.42
N CYS A 28 4.61 -2.30 14.14
CA CYS A 28 5.86 -1.55 14.21
C CYS A 28 6.16 -1.29 15.68
N GLY A 29 6.84 -2.25 16.31
CA GLY A 29 7.15 -2.21 17.73
C GLY A 29 5.88 -2.33 18.57
N SER A 30 5.54 -1.30 19.33
CA SER A 30 4.31 -1.25 20.12
C SER A 30 3.11 -0.64 19.37
N SER A 31 3.31 -0.21 18.13
CA SER A 31 2.30 0.50 17.34
C SER A 31 1.79 -0.36 16.20
N GLN A 32 0.53 -0.16 15.84
CA GLN A 32 -0.10 -0.78 14.68
C GLN A 32 -0.31 0.25 13.59
N TYR A 33 -0.07 -0.13 12.34
CA TYR A 33 -0.14 0.80 11.20
C TYR A 33 -0.64 0.14 9.93
N TYR A 34 -1.15 0.97 9.02
CA TYR A 34 -1.46 0.56 7.66
C TYR A 34 -0.27 0.88 6.75
N ALA A 35 0.19 -0.11 5.97
CA ALA A 35 1.28 0.09 5.02
C ALA A 35 0.99 1.15 3.95
N SER A 36 -0.28 1.50 3.71
CA SER A 36 -0.65 2.58 2.81
C SER A 36 -0.42 3.98 3.40
N GLU A 37 -0.40 4.09 4.73
CA GLU A 37 -0.31 5.35 5.47
C GLU A 37 1.07 5.57 6.12
N TYR A 38 1.78 4.49 6.46
CA TYR A 38 3.11 4.57 7.07
C TYR A 38 4.08 3.52 6.53
N THR A 39 5.37 3.78 6.74
CA THR A 39 6.49 2.85 6.59
C THR A 39 7.15 2.68 7.95
N CYS A 40 7.34 1.45 8.39
CA CYS A 40 8.07 1.13 9.61
C CYS A 40 9.57 0.99 9.31
N PHE A 41 10.39 1.64 10.13
CA PHE A 41 11.85 1.56 10.12
C PHE A 41 12.33 1.03 11.46
N ASN A 42 13.29 0.11 11.43
CA ASN A 42 13.94 -0.47 12.61
C ASN A 42 12.94 -0.95 13.67
N ASP A 43 11.82 -1.53 13.22
CA ASP A 43 10.71 -2.07 14.03
C ASP A 43 10.15 -1.10 15.09
N THR A 44 10.40 0.21 14.99
CA THR A 44 10.07 1.15 16.07
C THR A 44 9.73 2.56 15.59
N PHE A 45 10.09 2.92 14.36
CA PHE A 45 9.95 4.28 13.86
C PHE A 45 9.04 4.33 12.63
N LEU A 46 7.93 5.06 12.73
CA LEU A 46 6.96 5.19 11.64
C LEU A 46 7.17 6.51 10.89
N CYS A 47 7.40 6.41 9.58
CA CYS A 47 7.32 7.56 8.69
C CYS A 47 6.05 7.55 7.85
N PRO A 48 5.39 8.71 7.67
CA PRO A 48 4.13 8.79 6.95
C PRO A 48 4.31 8.63 5.44
N VAL A 49 3.23 8.22 4.79
CA VAL A 49 3.04 8.32 3.34
C VAL A 49 2.19 9.55 3.06
N GLN A 50 2.72 10.51 2.31
CA GLN A 50 1.99 11.72 1.95
C GLN A 50 1.93 11.85 0.43
N SER A 51 0.72 12.00 -0.12
CA SER A 51 0.49 12.12 -1.57
C SER A 51 1.11 10.96 -2.38
N GLY A 52 1.13 9.74 -1.80
CA GLY A 52 1.74 8.56 -2.40
C GLY A 52 3.27 8.47 -2.26
N ILE A 53 3.91 9.49 -1.69
CA ILE A 53 5.35 9.50 -1.43
C ILE A 53 5.59 8.96 -0.03
N ARG A 54 6.37 7.90 0.08
CA ARG A 54 6.86 7.38 1.36
C ARG A 54 7.98 8.26 1.87
N TYR A 55 7.79 8.82 3.05
CA TYR A 55 8.86 9.50 3.74
C TYR A 55 9.83 8.46 4.30
N LEU A 56 11.11 8.80 4.29
CA LEU A 56 12.18 7.96 4.77
C LEU A 56 12.72 8.50 6.09
N ARG A 57 13.35 7.63 6.87
CA ARG A 57 13.97 7.99 8.14
C ARG A 57 15.38 8.55 7.91
N CYS A 58 15.70 9.65 8.59
CA CYS A 58 17.06 10.18 8.75
C CYS A 58 17.24 10.62 10.20
N GLY A 59 18.11 9.94 10.96
CA GLY A 59 18.16 10.12 12.41
C GLY A 59 16.79 9.94 13.06
N ASP A 60 16.29 11.01 13.69
CA ASP A 60 14.98 11.04 14.37
C ASP A 60 13.87 11.74 13.57
N ALA A 61 14.11 12.02 12.28
CA ALA A 61 13.18 12.72 11.41
C ALA A 61 12.73 11.85 10.23
N CYS A 62 11.55 12.21 9.70
CA CYS A 62 11.07 11.70 8.41
C CYS A 62 11.26 12.78 7.34
N TYR A 63 11.76 12.39 6.17
CA TYR A 63 11.98 13.32 5.06
C TYR A 63 11.42 12.81 3.74
N SER A 64 11.10 13.75 2.86
CA SER A 64 10.72 13.42 1.48
C SER A 64 11.98 13.16 0.66
N PRO A 65 12.17 11.95 0.10
CA PRO A 65 13.35 11.61 -0.70
C PRO A 65 13.41 12.33 -2.04
N ASN A 66 12.36 13.10 -2.39
CA ASN A 66 12.31 13.91 -3.60
C ASN A 66 12.77 15.35 -3.37
N GLN A 67 13.12 15.70 -2.12
CA GLN A 67 13.55 17.05 -1.73
C GLN A 67 14.84 17.02 -0.92
N TYR A 68 15.03 15.98 -0.12
CA TYR A 68 16.20 15.84 0.74
C TYR A 68 16.86 14.50 0.54
N THR A 69 18.11 14.44 0.94
CA THR A 69 18.84 13.20 1.19
C THR A 69 19.30 13.14 2.64
N CYS A 70 19.70 11.96 3.09
CA CYS A 70 20.21 11.73 4.43
C CYS A 70 21.68 11.34 4.35
N GLU A 71 22.54 12.13 4.97
CA GLU A 71 23.97 11.83 5.10
C GLU A 71 24.37 11.99 6.57
N ASN A 72 24.93 10.94 7.18
CA ASN A 72 25.35 10.95 8.58
C ASN A 72 24.26 11.46 9.55
N ASP A 73 23.02 10.98 9.38
CA ASP A 73 21.83 11.43 10.11
C ASP A 73 21.47 12.93 9.96
N ALA A 74 22.07 13.62 9.00
CA ALA A 74 21.74 15.00 8.64
C ALA A 74 20.98 15.06 7.31
N LEU A 75 19.94 15.90 7.28
CA LEU A 75 19.18 16.16 6.08
C LEU A 75 19.89 17.21 5.21
N GLU A 76 20.22 16.83 3.99
CA GLU A 76 20.76 17.73 2.99
C GLU A 76 19.74 18.00 1.89
N LEU A 77 19.66 19.25 1.45
CA LEU A 77 18.75 19.63 0.36
C LEU A 77 19.31 19.14 -0.97
N TYR A 78 18.51 18.36 -1.68
CA TYR A 78 18.80 17.94 -3.04
C TYR A 78 18.10 18.87 -4.03
N ASN A 79 18.87 19.37 -5.00
CA ASN A 79 18.34 20.16 -6.09
C ASN A 79 18.31 19.34 -7.39
N PRO A 80 17.12 18.91 -7.87
CA PRO A 80 16.99 18.12 -9.10
C PRO A 80 17.42 18.85 -10.36
N THR A 81 17.65 20.16 -10.29
CA THR A 81 18.16 20.94 -11.43
C THR A 81 19.68 20.93 -11.54
N ASN A 82 20.38 20.35 -10.55
CA ASN A 82 21.84 20.21 -10.56
C ASN A 82 22.22 18.73 -10.76
N PRO A 83 22.40 18.26 -12.01
CA PRO A 83 22.73 16.86 -12.30
C PRO A 83 24.13 16.44 -11.83
N ASP A 84 24.98 17.40 -11.47
CA ASP A 84 26.32 17.14 -10.94
C ASP A 84 26.31 17.00 -9.40
N GLN A 85 25.17 17.17 -8.75
CA GLN A 85 25.04 17.04 -7.29
C GLN A 85 24.94 15.55 -6.89
N LEU A 86 26.10 14.94 -6.69
CA LEU A 86 26.23 13.60 -6.14
C LEU A 86 26.33 13.64 -4.61
N PHE A 87 25.87 12.58 -3.97
CA PHE A 87 25.96 12.38 -2.52
C PHE A 87 26.65 11.07 -2.20
N ASP A 88 27.23 11.00 -1.01
CA ASP A 88 27.91 9.80 -0.54
C ASP A 88 26.91 8.83 0.14
N CYS A 89 27.09 7.54 -0.13
CA CYS A 89 26.43 6.44 0.56
C CYS A 89 27.49 5.37 0.82
N GLY A 90 28.03 5.37 2.03
CA GLY A 90 29.17 4.56 2.41
C GLY A 90 30.39 4.94 1.59
N THR A 91 30.84 4.03 0.73
CA THR A 91 31.99 4.27 -0.18
C THR A 91 31.57 4.60 -1.61
N ALA A 92 30.27 4.65 -1.90
CA ALA A 92 29.73 4.92 -3.23
C ALA A 92 29.17 6.34 -3.32
N GLN A 93 29.27 6.94 -4.51
CA GLN A 93 28.54 8.15 -4.86
C GLN A 93 27.29 7.80 -5.64
N TYR A 94 26.20 8.54 -5.43
CA TYR A 94 24.94 8.30 -6.12
C TYR A 94 24.24 9.60 -6.51
N ASP A 95 23.43 9.50 -7.55
CA ASP A 95 22.46 10.53 -7.92
C ASP A 95 21.15 10.26 -7.15
N PRO A 96 20.71 11.19 -6.28
CA PRO A 96 19.46 11.04 -5.53
C PRO A 96 18.22 11.13 -6.43
N SER A 97 18.34 11.45 -7.71
CA SER A 97 17.26 11.27 -8.70
C SER A 97 16.95 9.78 -8.90
N ASP A 98 17.98 8.94 -8.85
CA ASP A 98 17.92 7.52 -9.24
C ASP A 98 18.01 6.57 -8.05
N TYR A 99 18.58 6.99 -6.92
CA TYR A 99 18.80 6.15 -5.75
C TYR A 99 18.45 6.83 -4.44
N VAL A 100 18.33 6.01 -3.41
CA VAL A 100 18.21 6.39 -2.00
C VAL A 100 19.27 5.65 -1.21
N CYS A 101 19.94 6.36 -0.31
CA CYS A 101 20.81 5.74 0.68
C CYS A 101 20.04 5.42 1.97
N TYR A 102 20.13 4.17 2.42
CA TYR A 102 19.64 3.71 3.71
C TYR A 102 20.80 3.43 4.66
N ASP A 103 20.64 3.81 5.92
CA ASP A 103 21.56 3.51 7.03
C ASP A 103 23.03 3.92 6.77
N GLY A 104 23.23 4.87 5.86
CA GLY A 104 24.54 5.43 5.52
C GLY A 104 25.40 4.60 4.57
N ASP A 105 24.99 3.39 4.15
CA ASP A 105 25.83 2.53 3.29
C ASP A 105 25.07 1.62 2.31
N PHE A 106 23.73 1.64 2.30
CA PHE A 106 22.92 0.76 1.47
C PHE A 106 22.12 1.51 0.41
N LEU A 107 22.50 1.36 -0.86
CA LEU A 107 21.83 2.00 -1.99
C LEU A 107 20.65 1.19 -2.51
N CYS A 108 19.50 1.84 -2.60
CA CYS A 108 18.31 1.32 -3.24
C CYS A 108 17.87 2.18 -4.42
N PRO A 109 17.50 1.57 -5.57
CA PRO A 109 17.05 2.31 -6.73
C PRO A 109 15.66 2.94 -6.49
N LYS A 110 15.41 4.05 -7.16
CA LYS A 110 14.09 4.66 -7.30
C LYS A 110 13.43 4.16 -8.57
N SER A 111 12.11 3.93 -8.50
CA SER A 111 11.28 3.80 -9.70
C SER A 111 10.59 5.15 -9.91
N ASP A 112 11.13 5.95 -10.81
CA ASP A 112 10.75 7.35 -11.03
C ASP A 112 10.89 8.20 -9.75
N THR A 113 9.77 8.49 -9.08
CA THR A 113 9.71 9.32 -7.85
C THR A 113 9.41 8.50 -6.60
N VAL A 114 9.30 7.19 -6.75
CA VAL A 114 8.95 6.26 -5.66
C VAL A 114 10.21 5.50 -5.27
N PRO A 115 10.74 5.70 -4.06
CA PRO A 115 11.89 4.94 -3.60
C PRO A 115 11.50 3.49 -3.36
N THR A 116 12.38 2.56 -3.72
CA THR A 116 12.31 1.21 -3.15
C THR A 116 12.76 1.26 -1.69
N LEU A 117 12.24 0.35 -0.88
CA LEU A 117 12.56 0.26 0.55
C LEU A 117 13.57 -0.85 0.79
N ARG A 118 14.37 -0.70 1.85
CA ARG A 118 15.28 -1.74 2.31
C ARG A 118 14.54 -2.79 3.14
N CYS A 119 14.82 -4.07 2.89
CA CYS A 119 14.44 -5.19 3.75
C CYS A 119 15.61 -6.16 3.85
N GLY A 120 16.30 -6.18 5.00
CA GLY A 120 17.57 -6.90 5.13
C GLY A 120 18.57 -6.38 4.10
N ASP A 121 19.03 -7.27 3.21
CA ASP A 121 20.01 -6.98 2.15
C ASP A 121 19.37 -6.76 0.76
N ALA A 122 18.04 -6.61 0.71
CA ALA A 122 17.31 -6.42 -0.54
C ALA A 122 16.58 -5.08 -0.58
N CYS A 123 16.46 -4.53 -1.79
CA CYS A 123 15.53 -3.45 -2.09
C CYS A 123 14.23 -4.03 -2.62
N TYR A 124 13.09 -3.54 -2.14
CA TYR A 124 11.78 -4.03 -2.57
C TYR A 124 10.81 -2.89 -2.88
N SER A 125 9.87 -3.18 -3.78
CA SER A 125 8.73 -2.30 -4.00
C SER A 125 7.64 -2.58 -2.96
N PRO A 126 7.27 -1.61 -2.11
CA PRO A 126 6.22 -1.81 -1.11
C PRO A 126 4.82 -2.02 -1.71
N SER A 127 4.64 -1.77 -3.01
CA SER A 127 3.40 -2.15 -3.71
C SER A 127 3.30 -3.65 -3.97
N LEU A 128 4.42 -4.38 -3.99
CA LEU A 128 4.50 -5.79 -4.35
C LEU A 128 4.94 -6.69 -3.21
N TYR A 129 5.68 -6.16 -2.23
CA TYR A 129 6.21 -6.91 -1.11
C TYR A 129 5.99 -6.17 0.22
N THR A 130 5.86 -6.94 1.30
CA THR A 130 5.95 -6.47 2.69
C THR A 130 7.27 -6.97 3.28
N CYS A 131 7.81 -6.23 4.25
CA CYS A 131 9.00 -6.62 4.99
C CYS A 131 8.64 -6.86 6.45
N SER A 132 9.02 -8.01 6.99
CA SER A 132 8.89 -8.32 8.41
C SER A 132 10.14 -9.03 8.89
N ALA A 133 10.79 -8.51 9.94
CA ALA A 133 12.03 -9.05 10.50
C ALA A 133 13.13 -9.30 9.45
N GLY A 134 13.26 -8.40 8.46
CA GLY A 134 14.24 -8.52 7.37
C GLY A 134 13.87 -9.54 6.27
N HIS A 135 12.67 -10.12 6.32
CA HIS A 135 12.18 -11.06 5.32
C HIS A 135 11.09 -10.43 4.45
N LEU A 136 11.25 -10.60 3.13
CA LEU A 136 10.25 -10.21 2.15
C LEU A 136 9.17 -11.28 2.05
N ALA A 137 7.92 -10.84 2.20
CA ALA A 137 6.75 -11.60 1.79
C ALA A 137 6.07 -10.86 0.63
N PRO A 138 5.40 -11.55 -0.30
CA PRO A 138 4.51 -10.87 -1.24
C PRO A 138 3.54 -9.99 -0.43
N ASN A 139 3.45 -8.71 -0.82
CA ASN A 139 2.40 -7.86 -0.31
C ASN A 139 1.11 -8.53 -0.79
N PRO A 140 0.18 -8.89 0.11
CA PRO A 140 -1.10 -9.41 -0.34
C PRO A 140 -1.78 -8.44 -1.31
N GLY A 141 -1.37 -7.16 -1.32
CA GLY A 141 -1.77 -6.15 -2.28
C GLY A 141 -3.27 -5.88 -2.17
N SER A 142 -3.76 -4.88 -2.90
CA SER A 142 -5.15 -4.99 -3.34
C SER A 142 -5.20 -6.25 -4.21
N PRO A 143 -6.06 -7.24 -3.93
CA PRO A 143 -6.04 -8.50 -4.65
C PRO A 143 -6.08 -8.26 -6.17
N ASP A 144 -5.07 -8.69 -6.94
CA ASP A 144 -5.10 -8.74 -8.43
C ASP A 144 -6.27 -9.59 -8.95
N CYS A 145 -6.77 -10.42 -8.04
CA CYS A 145 -7.92 -11.24 -8.22
C CYS A 145 -8.64 -11.42 -6.89
N ILE A 146 -9.95 -11.58 -6.94
CA ILE A 146 -10.77 -11.67 -5.74
C ILE A 146 -10.75 -13.11 -5.21
N PRO A 147 -10.38 -13.33 -3.93
CA PRO A 147 -10.29 -14.67 -3.33
C PRO A 147 -11.68 -15.28 -3.13
N ASN A 148 -11.74 -16.57 -2.77
CA ASN A 148 -13.02 -17.22 -2.51
C ASN A 148 -13.82 -16.44 -1.45
N TYR A 149 -15.11 -16.23 -1.71
CA TYR A 149 -16.03 -15.36 -0.98
C TYR A 149 -15.84 -13.84 -1.09
N GLY A 150 -14.77 -13.37 -1.74
CA GLY A 150 -14.58 -11.95 -1.99
C GLY A 150 -15.55 -11.37 -3.01
N THR A 151 -15.72 -10.04 -3.03
CA THR A 151 -16.59 -9.33 -3.98
C THR A 151 -15.79 -8.93 -5.22
N ASN A 152 -16.30 -9.21 -6.43
CA ASN A 152 -15.62 -8.92 -7.70
C ASN A 152 -15.53 -7.42 -8.06
N GLU A 153 -16.05 -6.56 -7.20
CA GLU A 153 -16.09 -5.11 -7.34
C GLU A 153 -15.36 -4.48 -6.16
N VAL A 154 -14.28 -3.75 -6.44
CA VAL A 154 -13.48 -3.03 -5.45
C VAL A 154 -13.62 -1.54 -5.72
N CYS A 155 -14.16 -0.81 -4.75
CA CYS A 155 -14.38 0.64 -4.86
C CYS A 155 -13.40 1.41 -3.97
N ASN A 156 -12.93 2.54 -4.48
CA ASN A 156 -12.16 3.55 -3.74
C ASN A 156 -12.73 4.96 -4.00
N ASP A 157 -12.11 5.98 -3.42
CA ASP A 157 -12.55 7.39 -3.55
C ASP A 157 -12.49 7.94 -5.00
N LYS A 158 -11.90 7.17 -5.93
CA LYS A 158 -11.80 7.49 -7.36
C LYS A 158 -12.76 6.68 -8.23
N GLY A 159 -13.52 5.74 -7.67
CA GLY A 159 -14.50 4.91 -8.39
C GLY A 159 -14.40 3.41 -8.07
N CYS A 160 -15.19 2.60 -8.79
CA CYS A 160 -15.20 1.15 -8.66
C CYS A 160 -14.48 0.48 -9.83
N VAL A 161 -13.63 -0.50 -9.52
CA VAL A 161 -12.97 -1.39 -10.49
C VAL A 161 -13.50 -2.81 -10.32
N LEU A 162 -13.84 -3.45 -11.42
CA LEU A 162 -14.22 -4.86 -11.43
C LEU A 162 -12.92 -5.70 -11.52
N LEU A 163 -12.60 -6.41 -10.45
CA LEU A 163 -11.45 -7.32 -10.40
C LEU A 163 -11.91 -8.76 -10.72
N PRO A 164 -11.15 -9.51 -11.54
CA PRO A 164 -11.48 -10.90 -11.83
C PRO A 164 -11.40 -11.75 -10.57
N CYS A 165 -12.11 -12.87 -10.52
CA CYS A 165 -11.87 -13.87 -9.49
C CYS A 165 -10.51 -14.53 -9.66
N CYS A 166 -9.91 -15.01 -8.57
CA CYS A 166 -8.65 -15.75 -8.67
C CYS A 166 -8.78 -17.00 -9.55
N PRO A 167 -7.71 -17.43 -10.25
CA PRO A 167 -7.74 -18.62 -11.08
C PRO A 167 -8.35 -19.82 -10.34
N GLY A 168 -9.31 -20.49 -10.97
CA GLY A 168 -10.06 -21.60 -10.38
C GLY A 168 -11.36 -21.22 -9.67
N LEU A 169 -11.67 -19.94 -9.51
CA LEU A 169 -12.92 -19.46 -8.90
C LEU A 169 -13.89 -18.90 -9.95
N LEU A 170 -15.19 -18.96 -9.65
CA LEU A 170 -16.27 -18.43 -10.48
C LEU A 170 -16.85 -17.15 -9.89
N SER A 171 -17.12 -16.17 -10.75
CA SER A 171 -17.84 -14.95 -10.39
C SER A 171 -19.35 -15.20 -10.43
N ILE A 172 -20.00 -15.23 -9.26
CA ILE A 172 -21.43 -15.46 -9.10
C ILE A 172 -22.01 -14.42 -8.16
N ALA A 173 -23.04 -13.70 -8.61
CA ALA A 173 -23.72 -12.65 -7.84
C ALA A 173 -22.72 -11.63 -7.22
N SER A 174 -21.78 -11.17 -8.05
CA SER A 174 -20.70 -10.27 -7.67
C SER A 174 -19.74 -10.80 -6.60
N LYS A 175 -19.69 -12.12 -6.39
CA LYS A 175 -18.76 -12.77 -5.48
C LYS A 175 -17.99 -13.88 -6.16
N CYS A 176 -16.77 -14.13 -5.70
CA CYS A 176 -16.01 -15.29 -6.12
C CYS A 176 -16.40 -16.51 -5.28
N ARG A 177 -16.59 -17.64 -5.94
CA ARG A 177 -16.97 -18.92 -5.34
C ARG A 177 -16.13 -20.04 -5.91
N ASP A 178 -15.77 -20.98 -5.06
CA ASP A 178 -15.18 -22.23 -5.51
C ASP A 178 -16.25 -23.06 -6.24
N PRO A 179 -16.01 -23.55 -7.48
CA PRO A 179 -16.90 -24.47 -8.17
C PRO A 179 -17.32 -25.68 -7.32
N CYS A 180 -16.44 -26.18 -6.45
CA CYS A 180 -16.68 -27.34 -5.60
C CYS A 180 -17.77 -27.10 -4.54
N GLU A 181 -17.95 -25.85 -4.09
CA GLU A 181 -18.97 -25.49 -3.11
C GLU A 181 -20.38 -25.44 -3.71
N LEU A 182 -20.45 -25.18 -5.02
CA LEU A 182 -21.70 -25.07 -5.76
C LEU A 182 -22.16 -26.42 -6.28
N SER A 183 -21.21 -27.29 -6.60
CA SER A 183 -21.45 -28.65 -7.07
C SER A 183 -20.28 -29.54 -6.63
N PRO A 184 -20.43 -30.28 -5.52
CA PRO A 184 -19.40 -31.17 -4.98
C PRO A 184 -18.99 -32.28 -5.96
N SER A 185 -19.87 -32.63 -6.90
CA SER A 185 -19.62 -33.63 -7.95
C SER A 185 -18.69 -33.15 -9.08
N SER A 186 -18.36 -31.85 -9.13
CA SER A 186 -17.47 -31.28 -10.16
C SER A 186 -15.99 -31.37 -9.78
N CYS A 187 -15.68 -31.77 -8.56
CA CYS A 187 -14.32 -31.84 -8.05
C CYS A 187 -13.96 -33.30 -7.81
N SER A 188 -13.09 -33.84 -8.67
CA SER A 188 -12.49 -35.15 -8.44
C SER A 188 -11.44 -35.04 -7.33
N PRO A 189 -11.27 -36.09 -6.51
CA PRO A 189 -10.23 -36.15 -5.48
C PRO A 189 -8.81 -36.17 -6.07
#